data_AF-A0A661PMX5-F1
#
_entry.id   AF-A0A661PMX5-F1
#
_cell.length_a   1.000
_cell.length_b   1.000
_cell.length_c   1.000
_cell.angle_alpha   90.00
_cell.angle_beta   90.00
_cell.angle_gamma   90.00
#
_symmetry.space_group_name_H-M   'P 1'
#
loop_
_entity.id
_entity.type
_entity.pdbx_description
1 polymer ?
#
loop_
_entity_poly.entity_id
_entity_poly.type
_entity_poly.pdbx_seq_one_letter_code
_entity_poly.pdbx_strand_id
1 'polypeptide(L)'
;MMLDQAIRDKEKQIKEAKQAVMSCIATEKQAKALLDKEKLEQSNWEAKAETALKAGREDLALKALGRAGEHEKKALEMEPRCQEQRTQIESLKQDIRRIEDELAEFKRNRDFIIAQSKASEVKKQIYQAKAKMANKHSADDLMARMQAKAERSSHEADAAAEMAADSGDSLENEFADLGESSADQTANDKLAALKAKLGN
;
A
#
# COMPACT_ATOMS: atom_id res chain seq x y z
N MET A 1 -2.92 -8.52 15.60
CA MET A 1 -2.16 -9.79 15.61
C MET A 1 -3.05 -11.02 15.40
N MET A 2 -4.01 -11.36 16.28
CA MET A 2 -4.90 -12.51 16.03
C MET A 2 -5.86 -12.31 14.84
N LEU A 3 -6.47 -11.14 14.71
CA LEU A 3 -7.40 -10.85 13.61
C LEU A 3 -6.69 -10.79 12.24
N ASP A 4 -5.49 -10.23 12.20
CA ASP A 4 -4.66 -10.19 10.98
C ASP A 4 -4.23 -11.60 10.56
N GLN A 5 -3.97 -12.47 11.53
CA GLN A 5 -3.63 -13.87 11.25
C GLN A 5 -4.82 -14.62 10.66
N ALA A 6 -6.02 -14.46 11.24
CA ALA A 6 -7.24 -15.07 10.70
C ALA A 6 -7.53 -14.62 9.25
N ILE A 7 -7.32 -13.33 8.95
CA ILE A 7 -7.44 -12.79 7.58
C ILE A 7 -6.44 -13.47 6.63
N ARG A 8 -5.17 -13.58 7.03
CA ARG A 8 -4.13 -14.23 6.21
C ARG A 8 -4.41 -15.71 5.98
N ASP A 9 -4.90 -16.42 7.00
CA ASP A 9 -5.24 -17.84 6.88
C ASP A 9 -6.42 -18.04 5.92
N LYS A 10 -7.43 -17.16 5.98
CA LYS A 10 -8.54 -17.14 5.03
C LYS A 10 -8.11 -16.80 3.61
N GLU A 11 -7.23 -15.83 3.43
CA GLU A 11 -6.64 -15.51 2.11
C GLU A 11 -5.90 -16.72 1.52
N LYS A 12 -5.14 -17.43 2.35
CA LYS A 12 -4.44 -18.66 1.95
C LYS A 12 -5.44 -19.75 1.54
N GLN A 13 -6.48 -19.99 2.34
CA GLN A 13 -7.55 -20.94 2.02
C GLN A 13 -8.24 -20.61 0.70
N ILE A 14 -8.56 -19.34 0.44
CA ILE A 14 -9.15 -18.92 -0.84
C ILE A 14 -8.20 -19.21 -2.00
N LYS A 15 -6.91 -18.93 -1.83
CA LYS A 15 -5.90 -19.19 -2.86
C LYS A 15 -5.80 -20.68 -3.18
N GLU A 16 -5.76 -21.54 -2.16
CA GLU A 16 -5.72 -22.99 -2.31
C GLU A 16 -7.01 -23.52 -2.95
N ALA A 17 -8.18 -23.03 -2.51
CA ALA A 17 -9.47 -23.38 -3.09
C ALA A 17 -9.56 -22.99 -4.57
N LYS A 18 -9.07 -21.80 -4.94
CA LYS A 18 -8.99 -21.36 -6.35
C LYS A 18 -8.09 -22.28 -7.18
N GLN A 19 -6.93 -22.68 -6.65
CA GLN A 19 -6.04 -23.61 -7.34
C GLN A 19 -6.70 -24.98 -7.55
N ALA A 20 -7.39 -25.51 -6.53
CA ALA A 20 -8.13 -26.76 -6.63
C ALA A 20 -9.24 -26.65 -7.70
N VAL A 21 -10.03 -25.58 -7.68
CA VAL A 21 -11.09 -25.35 -8.69
C VAL A 21 -10.50 -25.19 -10.09
N MET A 22 -9.35 -24.52 -10.26
CA MET A 22 -8.66 -24.46 -11.55
C MET A 22 -8.25 -25.85 -12.05
N SER A 23 -7.77 -26.73 -11.17
CA SER A 23 -7.48 -28.12 -11.51
C SER A 23 -8.74 -28.85 -11.97
N CYS A 24 -9.85 -28.69 -11.24
CA CYS A 24 -11.14 -29.29 -11.62
C CYS A 24 -11.65 -28.77 -12.98
N ILE A 25 -11.51 -27.47 -13.25
CA ILE A 25 -11.86 -26.87 -14.55
C ILE A 25 -10.98 -27.44 -15.67
N ALA A 26 -9.69 -27.67 -15.41
CA ALA A 26 -8.81 -28.28 -16.39
C ALA A 26 -9.26 -29.72 -16.72
N THR A 27 -9.60 -30.51 -15.70
CA THR A 27 -10.11 -31.87 -15.91
C THR A 27 -11.47 -31.89 -16.61
N GLU A 28 -12.37 -30.96 -16.29
CA GLU A 28 -13.68 -30.80 -16.98
C GLU A 28 -13.46 -30.47 -18.46
N LYS A 29 -12.55 -29.54 -18.77
CA LYS A 29 -12.21 -29.21 -20.16
C LYS A 29 -11.62 -30.38 -20.91
N GLN A 30 -10.77 -31.18 -20.28
CA GLN A 30 -10.23 -32.40 -20.87
C GLN A 30 -11.34 -33.43 -21.14
N ALA A 31 -12.23 -33.67 -20.18
CA ALA A 31 -13.37 -34.57 -20.33
C ALA A 31 -14.30 -34.12 -21.47
N LYS A 32 -14.56 -32.81 -21.56
CA LYS A 32 -15.34 -32.22 -22.65
C LYS A 32 -14.65 -32.37 -24.01
N ALA A 33 -13.33 -32.14 -24.09
CA ALA A 33 -12.60 -32.34 -25.34
C ALA A 33 -12.63 -33.80 -25.81
N LEU A 34 -12.60 -34.76 -24.88
CA LEU A 34 -12.79 -36.18 -25.20
C LEU A 34 -14.20 -36.47 -25.70
N LEU A 35 -15.24 -35.92 -25.05
CA LEU A 35 -16.63 -36.04 -25.51
C LEU A 35 -16.80 -35.47 -26.92
N ASP A 36 -16.27 -34.27 -27.18
CA ASP A 36 -16.34 -33.61 -28.49
C ASP A 36 -15.61 -34.44 -29.56
N LYS A 37 -14.50 -35.10 -29.19
CA LYS A 37 -13.78 -36.02 -30.07
C LYS A 37 -14.62 -37.26 -30.41
N GLU A 38 -15.25 -37.90 -29.44
CA GLU A 38 -16.11 -39.07 -29.68
C GLU A 38 -17.30 -38.70 -30.58
N LYS A 39 -17.92 -37.53 -30.38
CA LYS A 39 -18.97 -37.00 -31.25
C LYS A 39 -18.48 -36.72 -32.68
N LEU A 40 -17.25 -36.20 -32.81
CA LEU A 40 -16.64 -35.99 -34.13
C LEU A 40 -16.38 -37.33 -34.85
N GLU A 41 -15.86 -38.32 -34.14
CA GLU A 41 -15.65 -39.67 -34.71
C GLU A 41 -16.96 -40.32 -35.12
N GLN A 42 -18.02 -40.19 -34.31
CA GLN A 42 -19.38 -40.60 -34.70
C GLN A 42 -19.78 -39.98 -36.04
N SER A 43 -19.72 -38.64 -36.14
CA SER A 43 -20.09 -37.92 -37.37
C SER A 43 -19.24 -38.32 -38.57
N ASN A 44 -17.95 -38.58 -38.36
CA ASN A 44 -17.05 -39.07 -39.41
C ASN A 44 -17.45 -40.47 -39.91
N TRP A 45 -17.88 -41.36 -39.01
CA TRP A 45 -18.37 -42.69 -39.39
C TRP A 45 -19.73 -42.63 -40.08
N GLU A 46 -20.62 -41.72 -39.67
CA GLU A 46 -21.89 -41.45 -40.35
C GLU A 46 -21.67 -40.95 -41.78
N ALA A 47 -20.78 -39.97 -41.98
CA ALA A 47 -20.43 -39.48 -43.31
C ALA A 47 -19.82 -40.57 -44.21
N LYS A 48 -19.02 -41.48 -43.65
CA LYS A 48 -18.51 -42.67 -44.37
C LYS A 48 -19.63 -43.64 -44.72
N ALA A 49 -20.60 -43.83 -43.83
CA ALA A 49 -21.77 -44.68 -44.10
C ALA A 49 -22.61 -44.11 -45.25
N GLU A 50 -22.88 -42.79 -45.25
CA GLU A 50 -23.59 -42.12 -46.34
C GLU A 50 -22.87 -42.27 -47.68
N THR A 51 -21.55 -42.15 -47.68
CA THR A 51 -20.74 -42.30 -48.89
C THR A 51 -20.77 -43.74 -49.41
N ALA A 52 -20.70 -44.73 -48.51
CA ALA A 52 -20.83 -46.15 -48.87
C ALA A 52 -22.23 -46.48 -49.43
N LEU A 53 -23.27 -45.88 -48.88
CA LEU A 53 -24.65 -46.03 -49.35
C LEU A 53 -24.82 -45.45 -50.77
N LYS A 54 -24.27 -44.26 -51.03
CA LYS A 54 -24.25 -43.64 -52.37
C LYS A 54 -23.50 -44.50 -53.40
N ALA A 55 -22.50 -45.25 -52.95
CA ALA A 55 -21.75 -46.20 -53.78
C ALA A 55 -22.42 -47.58 -53.92
N GLY A 56 -23.62 -47.78 -53.38
CA GLY A 56 -24.37 -49.05 -53.43
C GLY A 56 -23.76 -50.17 -52.58
N ARG A 57 -22.86 -49.85 -51.64
CA ARG A 57 -22.20 -50.82 -50.75
C ARG A 57 -22.85 -50.81 -49.37
N GLU A 58 -24.04 -51.38 -49.28
CA GLU A 58 -24.84 -51.45 -48.04
C GLU A 58 -24.09 -52.17 -46.90
N ASP A 59 -23.36 -53.24 -47.20
CA ASP A 59 -22.56 -53.98 -46.21
C ASP A 59 -21.51 -53.11 -45.49
N LEU A 60 -20.91 -52.16 -46.22
CA LEU A 60 -19.93 -51.22 -45.66
C LEU A 60 -20.62 -50.10 -44.89
N ALA A 61 -21.79 -49.65 -45.34
CA ALA A 61 -22.59 -48.65 -44.65
C ALA A 61 -23.06 -49.18 -43.28
N LEU A 62 -23.53 -50.43 -43.20
CA LEU A 62 -23.90 -51.10 -41.95
C LEU A 62 -22.75 -51.19 -40.95
N LYS A 63 -21.55 -51.57 -41.42
CA LYS A 63 -20.35 -51.62 -40.56
C LYS A 63 -19.92 -50.24 -40.06
N ALA A 64 -20.03 -49.21 -40.91
CA ALA A 64 -19.72 -47.83 -40.53
C ALA A 64 -20.73 -47.30 -39.49
N LEU A 65 -22.03 -47.54 -39.68
CA LEU A 65 -23.06 -47.20 -38.71
C LEU A 65 -22.89 -47.95 -37.38
N GLY A 66 -22.48 -49.22 -37.41
CA GLY A 66 -22.14 -49.96 -36.19
C GLY A 66 -21.05 -49.26 -35.36
N ARG A 67 -20.00 -48.76 -36.03
CA ARG A 67 -18.94 -47.98 -35.36
C ARG A 67 -19.41 -46.61 -34.89
N ALA A 68 -20.24 -45.92 -35.68
CA ALA A 68 -20.86 -44.67 -35.26
C ALA A 68 -21.66 -44.85 -33.97
N GLY A 69 -22.49 -45.90 -33.89
CA GLY A 69 -23.29 -46.21 -32.70
C GLY A 69 -22.45 -46.58 -31.46
N GLU A 70 -21.26 -47.16 -31.62
CA GLU A 70 -20.32 -47.37 -30.52
C GLU A 70 -19.78 -46.05 -29.95
N HIS A 71 -19.43 -45.11 -30.82
CA HIS A 71 -18.97 -43.77 -30.43
C HIS A 71 -20.12 -42.94 -29.82
N GLU A 72 -21.33 -43.05 -30.36
CA GLU A 72 -22.54 -42.41 -29.82
C GLU A 72 -22.84 -42.88 -28.39
N LYS A 73 -22.81 -44.20 -28.14
CA LYS A 73 -23.02 -44.75 -26.79
C LYS A 73 -21.99 -44.22 -25.79
N LYS A 74 -20.70 -44.17 -26.17
CA LYS A 74 -19.65 -43.59 -25.32
C LYS A 74 -19.90 -42.12 -25.03
N ALA A 75 -20.31 -41.35 -26.04
CA ALA A 75 -20.63 -39.94 -25.87
C ALA A 75 -21.83 -39.75 -24.91
N LEU A 76 -22.89 -40.53 -25.08
CA LEU A 76 -24.08 -40.51 -24.21
C LEU A 76 -23.76 -40.86 -22.75
N GLU A 77 -22.82 -41.79 -22.50
CA GLU A 77 -22.37 -42.12 -21.14
C GLU A 77 -21.51 -41.01 -20.50
N MET A 78 -20.74 -40.27 -21.31
CA MET A 78 -19.85 -39.21 -20.85
C MET A 78 -20.54 -37.86 -20.63
N GLU A 79 -21.61 -37.59 -21.39
CA GLU A 79 -22.35 -36.33 -21.33
C GLU A 79 -22.95 -35.98 -19.96
N PRO A 80 -23.68 -36.87 -19.25
CA PRO A 80 -24.20 -36.56 -17.93
C PRO A 80 -23.09 -36.33 -16.91
N ARG A 81 -21.99 -37.08 -16.99
CA ARG A 81 -20.81 -36.90 -16.11
C ARG A 81 -20.17 -35.52 -16.32
N CYS A 82 -20.06 -35.06 -17.57
CA CYS A 82 -19.55 -33.72 -17.87
C CYS A 82 -20.48 -32.62 -17.33
N GLN A 83 -21.80 -32.79 -17.46
CA GLN A 83 -22.79 -31.85 -16.92
C GLN A 83 -22.76 -31.78 -15.40
N GLU A 84 -22.63 -32.93 -14.74
CA GLU A 84 -22.52 -33.00 -13.28
C GLU A 84 -21.24 -32.31 -12.79
N GLN A 85 -20.09 -32.60 -13.40
CA GLN A 85 -18.82 -31.92 -13.09
C GLN A 85 -18.92 -30.41 -13.26
N ARG A 86 -19.53 -29.94 -14.35
CA ARG A 86 -19.75 -28.52 -14.60
C ARG A 86 -20.59 -27.87 -13.51
N THR A 87 -21.65 -28.56 -13.06
CA THR A 87 -22.55 -28.06 -12.01
C THR A 87 -21.82 -27.97 -10.66
N GLN A 88 -21.04 -28.99 -10.31
CA GLN A 88 -20.21 -28.98 -9.11
C GLN A 88 -19.17 -27.86 -9.14
N ILE A 89 -18.50 -27.66 -10.29
CA ILE A 89 -17.52 -26.57 -10.48
C ILE A 89 -18.17 -25.20 -10.31
N GLU A 90 -19.38 -24.99 -10.86
CA GLU A 90 -20.11 -23.72 -10.67
C GLU A 90 -20.48 -23.48 -9.20
N SER A 91 -20.91 -24.52 -8.46
CA SER A 91 -21.14 -24.41 -7.02
C SER A 91 -19.86 -24.01 -6.27
N LEU A 92 -18.73 -24.67 -6.56
CA LEU A 92 -17.45 -24.35 -5.93
C LEU A 92 -17.00 -22.90 -6.23
N LYS A 93 -17.24 -22.39 -7.45
CA LYS A 93 -16.99 -20.99 -7.79
C LYS A 93 -17.86 -20.04 -6.96
N GLN A 94 -19.13 -20.37 -6.76
CA GLN A 94 -20.04 -19.57 -5.93
C GLN A 94 -19.62 -19.57 -4.47
N ASP A 95 -19.21 -20.71 -3.93
CA ASP A 95 -18.74 -20.82 -2.55
C ASP A 95 -17.44 -20.03 -2.34
N ILE A 96 -16.51 -20.05 -3.30
CA ILE A 96 -15.32 -19.19 -3.27
C ILE A 96 -15.70 -17.71 -3.20
N ARG A 97 -16.65 -17.26 -4.04
CA ARG A 97 -17.11 -15.86 -4.02
C ARG A 97 -17.71 -15.48 -2.68
N ARG A 98 -18.52 -16.36 -2.08
CA ARG A 98 -19.09 -16.13 -0.74
C ARG A 98 -17.99 -15.93 0.30
N ILE A 99 -16.96 -16.78 0.29
CA ILE A 99 -15.83 -16.67 1.22
C ILE A 99 -15.02 -15.38 0.97
N GLU A 100 -14.90 -14.94 -0.29
CA GLU A 100 -14.27 -13.66 -0.63
C GLU A 100 -15.05 -12.46 -0.09
N ASP A 101 -16.38 -12.47 -0.20
CA ASP A 101 -17.25 -11.43 0.31
C ASP A 101 -17.19 -11.37 1.85
N GLU A 102 -17.26 -12.53 2.52
CA GLU A 102 -17.08 -12.63 3.97
C GLU A 102 -15.72 -12.06 4.39
N LEU A 103 -14.64 -12.41 3.68
CA LEU A 103 -13.31 -11.88 3.97
C LEU A 103 -13.24 -10.36 3.80
N ALA A 104 -13.90 -9.81 2.79
CA ALA A 104 -13.96 -8.37 2.58
C ALA A 104 -14.68 -7.67 3.74
N GLU A 105 -15.77 -8.25 4.25
CA GLU A 105 -16.46 -7.75 5.43
C GLU A 105 -15.58 -7.83 6.68
N PHE A 106 -14.91 -8.95 6.92
CA PHE A 106 -13.96 -9.11 8.04
C PHE A 106 -12.85 -8.05 8.01
N LYS A 107 -12.31 -7.72 6.83
CA LYS A 107 -11.30 -6.66 6.66
C LYS A 107 -11.87 -5.28 7.02
N ARG A 108 -13.09 -4.96 6.59
CA ARG A 108 -13.76 -3.70 6.95
C ARG A 108 -13.99 -3.60 8.46
N ASN A 109 -14.46 -4.68 9.07
CA ASN A 109 -14.70 -4.74 10.52
C ASN A 109 -13.40 -4.57 11.31
N ARG A 110 -12.29 -5.21 10.86
CA ARG A 110 -10.96 -4.95 11.41
C ARG A 110 -10.62 -3.46 11.35
N ASP A 111 -10.72 -2.85 10.18
CA ASP A 111 -10.29 -1.46 9.98
C ASP A 111 -11.11 -0.51 10.85
N PHE A 112 -12.41 -0.77 10.99
CA PHE A 112 -13.29 -0.07 11.93
C PHE A 112 -12.83 -0.21 13.39
N ILE A 113 -12.55 -1.44 13.85
CA ILE A 113 -12.09 -1.69 15.23
C ILE A 113 -10.74 -0.99 15.49
N ILE A 114 -9.81 -1.02 14.52
CA ILE A 114 -8.53 -0.32 14.62
C ILE A 114 -8.75 1.18 14.74
N ALA A 115 -9.63 1.77 13.92
CA ALA A 115 -9.96 3.19 13.98
C ALA A 115 -10.61 3.56 15.32
N GLN A 116 -11.54 2.76 15.82
CA GLN A 116 -12.20 2.95 17.12
C GLN A 116 -11.20 2.86 18.29
N SER A 117 -10.27 1.91 18.23
CA SER A 117 -9.20 1.75 19.23
C SER A 117 -8.30 2.99 19.25
N LYS A 118 -7.82 3.45 18.09
CA LYS A 118 -7.02 4.68 17.96
C LYS A 118 -7.77 5.91 18.49
N ALA A 119 -9.05 6.06 18.12
CA ALA A 119 -9.87 7.17 18.61
C ALA A 119 -10.04 7.13 20.14
N SER A 120 -10.19 5.94 20.72
CA SER A 120 -10.30 5.75 22.17
C SER A 120 -8.97 6.05 22.88
N GLU A 121 -7.85 5.69 22.28
CA GLU A 121 -6.51 6.01 22.77
C GLU A 121 -6.25 7.51 22.75
N VAL A 122 -6.59 8.21 21.66
CA VAL A 122 -6.51 9.68 21.56
C VAL A 122 -7.40 10.35 22.60
N LYS A 123 -8.64 9.87 22.79
CA LYS A 123 -9.53 10.38 23.86
C LYS A 123 -8.90 10.19 25.24
N LYS A 124 -8.32 9.03 25.52
CA LYS A 124 -7.61 8.75 26.78
C LYS A 124 -6.43 9.71 26.96
N GLN A 125 -5.64 9.96 25.93
CA GLN A 125 -4.53 10.93 25.96
C GLN A 125 -5.02 12.35 26.24
N ILE A 126 -6.12 12.79 25.60
CA ILE A 126 -6.74 14.10 25.85
C ILE A 126 -7.22 14.20 27.29
N TYR A 127 -7.92 13.19 27.82
CA TYR A 127 -8.38 13.19 29.21
C TYR A 127 -7.21 13.15 30.21
N GLN A 128 -6.15 12.41 29.93
CA GLN A 128 -4.94 12.42 30.74
C GLN A 128 -4.22 13.77 30.71
N ALA A 129 -4.11 14.41 29.54
CA ALA A 129 -3.57 15.76 29.42
C ALA A 129 -4.43 16.79 30.17
N LYS A 130 -5.76 16.69 30.04
CA LYS A 130 -6.71 17.53 30.77
C LYS A 130 -6.64 17.31 32.29
N ALA A 131 -6.50 16.07 32.75
CA ALA A 131 -6.33 15.75 34.16
C ALA A 131 -5.00 16.29 34.71
N LYS A 132 -3.91 16.21 33.94
CA LYS A 132 -2.62 16.83 34.29
C LYS A 132 -2.74 18.37 34.39
N MET A 133 -3.50 19.00 33.49
CA MET A 133 -3.75 20.45 33.52
C MET A 133 -4.74 20.89 34.62
N ALA A 134 -5.68 20.02 35.03
CA ALA A 134 -6.68 20.34 36.05
C ALA A 134 -6.12 20.31 37.49
N ASN A 135 -4.93 19.77 37.71
CA ASN A 135 -4.21 19.95 38.96
C ASN A 135 -3.74 21.41 39.05
N LYS A 136 -4.50 22.24 39.77
CA LYS A 136 -4.28 23.67 40.00
C LYS A 136 -2.85 24.04 40.45
N HIS A 137 -2.07 23.12 40.99
CA HIS A 137 -0.66 23.35 41.37
C HIS A 137 0.33 23.33 40.19
N SER A 138 -0.08 22.89 39.00
CA SER A 138 0.81 22.76 37.83
C SER A 138 0.78 23.96 36.90
N ALA A 139 -0.23 24.83 36.95
CA ALA A 139 -0.28 26.03 36.11
C ALA A 139 0.76 27.07 36.59
N ASP A 140 0.89 27.23 37.92
CA ASP A 140 1.91 28.07 38.54
C ASP A 140 3.32 27.47 38.38
N ASP A 141 3.49 26.14 38.50
CA ASP A 141 4.78 25.47 38.22
C ASP A 141 5.16 25.55 36.74
N LEU A 142 4.20 25.46 35.82
CA LEU A 142 4.46 25.64 34.39
C LEU A 142 4.79 27.09 34.04
N MET A 143 4.11 28.07 34.63
CA MET A 143 4.48 29.49 34.50
C MET A 143 5.85 29.76 35.09
N ALA A 144 6.17 29.22 36.27
CA ALA A 144 7.48 29.36 36.90
C ALA A 144 8.59 28.72 36.04
N ARG A 145 8.35 27.56 35.43
CA ARG A 145 9.31 26.93 34.51
C ARG A 145 9.45 27.68 33.19
N MET A 146 8.35 28.23 32.65
CA MET A 146 8.40 29.07 31.45
C MET A 146 9.11 30.39 31.73
N GLN A 147 8.89 31.00 32.89
CA GLN A 147 9.60 32.19 33.34
C GLN A 147 11.09 31.91 33.57
N ALA A 148 11.44 30.83 34.26
CA ALA A 148 12.84 30.42 34.43
C ALA A 148 13.53 30.08 33.09
N LYS A 149 12.80 29.52 32.12
CA LYS A 149 13.31 29.27 30.77
C LYS A 149 13.47 30.56 29.97
N ALA A 150 12.56 31.52 30.12
CA ALA A 150 12.65 32.83 29.48
C ALA A 150 13.80 33.65 30.07
N GLU A 151 13.98 33.65 31.40
CA GLU A 151 15.13 34.26 32.08
C GLU A 151 16.44 33.61 31.64
N ARG A 152 16.51 32.27 31.59
CA ARG A 152 17.70 31.58 31.07
C ARG A 152 17.98 31.92 29.60
N SER A 153 16.95 31.98 28.76
CA SER A 153 17.08 32.40 27.37
C SER A 153 17.52 33.86 27.25
N SER A 154 17.07 34.74 28.15
CA SER A 154 17.49 36.14 28.20
C SER A 154 18.95 36.23 28.62
N HIS A 155 19.36 35.51 29.66
CA HIS A 155 20.75 35.47 30.10
C HIS A 155 21.67 34.81 29.08
N GLU A 156 21.22 33.78 28.35
CA GLU A 156 21.97 33.20 27.24
C GLU A 156 22.06 34.17 26.05
N ALA A 157 21.03 34.99 25.78
CA ALA A 157 21.08 36.05 24.76
C ALA A 157 21.98 37.22 25.17
N ASP A 158 21.94 37.64 26.44
CA ASP A 158 22.83 38.67 26.99
C ASP A 158 24.29 38.19 27.02
N ALA A 159 24.53 36.94 27.41
CA ALA A 159 25.86 36.32 27.34
C ALA A 159 26.35 36.13 25.90
N ALA A 160 25.46 35.84 24.95
CA ALA A 160 25.80 35.81 23.53
C ALA A 160 26.08 37.22 22.99
N ALA A 161 25.42 38.26 23.49
CA ALA A 161 25.70 39.65 23.14
C ALA A 161 27.04 40.14 23.75
N GLU A 162 27.35 39.76 24.99
CA GLU A 162 28.68 39.99 25.60
C GLU A 162 29.76 39.21 24.85
N MET A 163 29.54 37.95 24.50
CA MET A 163 30.49 37.19 23.67
C MET A 163 30.62 37.78 22.27
N ALA A 164 29.55 38.29 21.65
CA ALA A 164 29.63 38.97 20.35
C ALA A 164 30.36 40.32 20.45
N ALA A 165 30.30 41.00 21.59
CA ALA A 165 31.12 42.17 21.88
C ALA A 165 32.59 41.80 22.14
N ASP A 166 32.88 40.58 22.60
CA ASP A 166 34.23 40.08 22.91
C ASP A 166 34.87 39.26 21.76
N SER A 167 34.11 38.88 20.73
CA SER A 167 34.58 38.03 19.61
C SER A 167 34.29 38.61 18.22
N GLY A 168 34.46 39.92 18.10
CA GLY A 168 34.58 40.58 16.79
C GLY A 168 34.83 42.06 16.96
N ASP A 169 36.10 42.47 16.97
CA ASP A 169 36.68 43.52 16.10
C ASP A 169 37.99 44.18 16.62
N SER A 170 38.71 43.58 17.58
CA SER A 170 39.88 44.27 18.18
C SER A 170 41.27 43.88 17.64
N LEU A 171 41.45 42.76 16.93
CA LEU A 171 42.80 42.30 16.51
C LEU A 171 43.09 42.44 15.01
N GLU A 172 42.08 42.35 14.15
CA GLU A 172 42.24 42.54 12.70
C GLU A 172 42.12 44.02 12.28
N ASN A 173 41.41 44.85 13.05
CA ASN A 173 41.46 46.31 12.92
C ASN A 173 42.80 46.91 13.38
N GLU A 174 43.48 46.33 14.38
CA GLU A 174 44.82 46.80 14.80
C GLU A 174 45.92 46.49 13.77
N PHE A 175 45.73 45.51 12.89
CA PHE A 175 46.67 45.20 11.81
C PHE A 175 46.39 45.96 10.50
N ALA A 176 45.15 46.40 10.27
CA ALA A 176 44.81 47.28 9.16
C ALA A 176 45.33 48.73 9.38
N ASP A 177 45.37 49.19 10.63
CA ASP A 177 45.82 50.55 10.99
C ASP A 177 47.37 50.73 10.99
N LEU A 178 48.13 49.63 10.84
CA LEU A 178 49.61 49.64 10.76
C LEU A 178 50.15 49.57 9.32
N GLY A 179 49.27 49.48 8.31
CA GLY A 179 49.64 49.26 6.91
C GLY A 179 49.58 50.49 5.99
N GLU A 180 48.95 51.59 6.40
CA GLU A 180 48.76 52.77 5.53
C GLU A 180 49.48 54.00 6.11
N SER A 181 50.74 54.12 5.66
CA SER A 181 51.58 55.29 5.91
C SER A 181 50.97 56.55 5.32
N SER A 182 50.94 57.60 6.15
CA SER A 182 51.32 58.97 5.78
C SER A 182 50.60 59.60 4.58
N ALA A 183 49.52 60.34 4.86
CA ALA A 183 49.22 61.56 4.12
C ALA A 183 48.52 62.58 5.03
N ASP A 184 49.33 63.51 5.53
CA ASP A 184 48.98 64.79 6.13
C ASP A 184 47.75 65.47 5.51
N GLN A 185 46.61 65.41 6.19
CA GLN A 185 45.49 66.33 5.96
C GLN A 185 44.82 66.85 7.23
N THR A 186 45.41 66.58 8.41
CA THR A 186 44.91 67.09 9.70
C THR A 186 45.60 68.40 10.15
N ALA A 187 46.58 68.89 9.37
CA ALA A 187 47.28 70.15 9.65
C ALA A 187 46.53 71.40 9.16
N ASN A 188 45.66 71.30 8.14
CA ASN A 188 44.94 72.45 7.60
C ASN A 188 43.63 72.75 8.37
N ASP A 189 42.91 71.72 8.82
CA ASP A 189 41.63 71.91 9.51
C ASP A 189 41.79 72.34 10.98
N LYS A 190 42.89 71.93 11.63
CA LYS A 190 43.19 72.31 13.02
C LYS A 190 43.81 73.72 13.14
N LEU A 191 44.42 74.25 12.08
CA LEU A 191 44.97 75.61 12.04
C LEU A 191 43.89 76.68 11.77
N ALA A 192 42.82 76.32 11.04
CA ALA A 192 41.63 77.17 10.86
C ALA A 192 40.82 77.33 12.17
N ALA A 193 40.68 76.25 12.95
CA ALA A 193 39.97 76.26 14.22
C ALA A 193 40.71 77.02 15.34
N LEU A 194 42.04 77.06 15.33
CA LEU A 194 42.84 77.80 16.31
C LEU A 194 42.92 79.31 16.02
N LYS A 195 42.94 79.74 14.75
CA LYS A 195 42.84 81.17 14.39
C LYS A 195 41.48 81.79 14.80
N ALA A 196 40.41 81.00 14.79
CA ALA A 196 39.08 81.44 15.22
C ALA A 196 38.92 81.56 16.75
N LYS A 197 39.84 80.97 17.55
CA LYS A 197 39.71 80.86 19.02
C LYS A 197 40.72 81.69 19.82
N LEU A 198 41.64 82.39 19.16
CA LEU A 198 42.71 83.22 19.77
C LEU A 198 42.74 84.66 19.22
N GLY A 199 41.67 85.10 18.54
CA GLY A 199 41.57 86.40 17.86
C GLY A 199 40.26 87.15 18.13
N ASN A 200 39.78 87.05 19.38
CA ASN A 200 39.05 88.06 20.15
C ASN A 200 39.38 87.82 21.62
#